data_AF-A0A1Q5QV15-F1
#
_entry.id   AF-A0A1Q5QV15-F1
#
_cell.length_a   1.000
_cell.length_b   1.000
_cell.length_c   1.000
_cell.angle_alpha   90.00
_cell.angle_beta   90.00
_cell.angle_gamma   90.00
#
_symmetry.space_group_name_H-M   'P 1'
#
loop_
_entity.id
_entity.type
_entity.pdbx_description
1 polymer ?
#
loop_
_entity_poly.entity_id
_entity_poly.type
_entity_poly.pdbx_seq_one_letter_code
_entity_poly.pdbx_strand_id
1 'polypeptide(L)'
;MSKAVRRPQAKAADALFDAYPAPVRAKLLALRRLIFKTAKTTKGVGALQETSKWGQPSYVTAETGSGSTVRIDQVKPAADQVAVYFHCQTNLVETFRELYPELSYSGNRAILLDVGSKLPEAALRHCVALALTYHLNKKASQTS
;
A
#
# COMPACT_ATOMS: atom_id res chain seq x y z
N MET A 1 -8.15 23.45 36.24
CA MET A 1 -7.44 22.15 36.12
C MET A 1 -7.83 21.51 34.80
N SER A 2 -7.03 21.66 33.76
CA SER A 2 -7.35 21.13 32.43
C SER A 2 -6.99 19.65 32.35
N LYS A 3 -7.98 18.77 32.18
CA LYS A 3 -7.74 17.35 31.88
C LYS A 3 -7.12 17.25 30.49
N ALA A 4 -5.85 16.85 30.44
CA ALA A 4 -5.20 16.48 29.20
C ALA A 4 -5.92 15.25 28.61
N VAL A 5 -6.50 15.41 27.42
CA VAL A 5 -7.05 14.32 26.63
C VAL A 5 -5.86 13.46 26.17
N ARG A 6 -5.64 12.32 26.83
CA ARG A 6 -4.65 11.34 26.39
C ARG A 6 -5.13 10.77 25.06
N ARG A 7 -4.51 11.19 23.96
CA ARG A 7 -4.65 10.51 22.66
C ARG A 7 -4.25 9.04 22.86
N PRO A 8 -5.01 8.07 22.32
CA PRO A 8 -4.57 6.68 22.32
C PRO A 8 -3.20 6.62 21.65
N GLN A 9 -2.21 6.07 22.35
CA GLN A 9 -0.91 5.80 21.78
C GLN A 9 -1.15 4.85 20.60
N ALA A 10 -0.84 5.29 19.38
CA ALA A 10 -0.89 4.41 18.22
C ALA A 10 -0.06 3.18 18.57
N LYS A 11 -0.65 1.97 18.46
CA LYS A 11 0.16 0.74 18.50
C LYS A 11 1.33 0.96 17.55
N ALA A 12 2.55 0.66 18.00
CA ALA A 12 3.72 0.69 17.12
C ALA A 12 3.35 -0.09 15.85
N ALA A 13 3.67 0.44 14.67
CA ALA A 13 3.25 -0.17 13.41
C ALA A 13 3.63 -1.66 13.33
N ASP A 14 4.73 -2.04 13.99
CA ASP A 14 5.19 -3.42 14.14
C ASP A 14 4.20 -4.33 14.87
N ALA A 15 3.55 -3.85 15.94
CA ALA A 15 2.59 -4.61 16.72
C ALA A 15 1.31 -4.96 15.95
N LEU A 16 1.06 -4.30 14.81
CA LEU A 16 -0.02 -4.69 13.90
C LEU A 16 0.35 -6.00 13.17
N PHE A 17 1.62 -6.15 12.78
CA PHE A 17 2.07 -7.32 12.02
C PHE A 17 2.10 -8.60 12.87
N ASP A 18 2.24 -8.48 14.18
CA ASP A 18 2.29 -9.64 15.09
C ASP A 18 0.95 -10.39 15.22
N ALA A 19 -0.15 -9.79 14.76
CA ALA A 19 -1.45 -10.44 14.70
C ALA A 19 -1.63 -11.42 13.52
N TYR A 20 -0.70 -11.42 12.54
CA TYR A 20 -0.80 -12.29 11.37
C TYR A 20 -0.07 -13.63 11.59
N PRO A 21 -0.56 -14.73 10.97
CA PRO A 21 0.18 -15.97 10.90
C PRO A 21 1.60 -15.76 10.33
N ALA A 22 2.58 -16.51 10.84
CA ALA A 22 3.98 -16.35 10.47
C ALA A 22 4.28 -16.22 8.96
N PRO A 23 3.75 -17.07 8.06
CA PRO A 23 4.05 -16.95 6.63
C PRO A 23 3.42 -15.69 6.00
N VAL A 24 2.21 -15.33 6.43
CA VAL A 24 1.50 -14.10 6.02
C VAL A 24 2.27 -12.87 6.50
N ARG A 25 2.67 -12.84 7.78
CA ARG A 25 3.46 -11.78 8.40
C ARG A 25 4.77 -11.55 7.63
N ALA A 26 5.49 -12.60 7.28
CA ALA A 26 6.73 -12.50 6.51
C ALA A 26 6.50 -11.84 5.14
N LYS A 27 5.44 -12.24 4.43
CA LYS A 27 5.05 -11.68 3.14
C LYS A 27 4.64 -10.20 3.24
N LEU A 28 3.83 -9.85 4.24
CA LEU A 28 3.41 -8.46 4.49
C LEU A 28 4.59 -7.56 4.87
N LEU A 29 5.54 -8.04 5.67
CA LEU A 29 6.77 -7.30 5.99
C LEU A 29 7.65 -7.09 4.74
N ALA A 30 7.69 -8.05 3.82
CA ALA A 30 8.36 -7.87 2.54
C ALA A 30 7.70 -6.80 1.67
N LEU A 31 6.36 -6.77 1.62
CA LEU A 31 5.61 -5.72 0.93
C LEU A 31 5.84 -4.34 1.57
N ARG A 32 5.84 -4.25 2.91
CA ARG A 32 6.18 -3.02 3.65
C ARG A 32 7.55 -2.47 3.22
N ARG A 33 8.58 -3.32 3.22
CA ARG A 33 9.93 -2.93 2.78
C ARG A 33 9.94 -2.45 1.33
N LEU A 34 9.25 -3.15 0.44
CA LEU A 34 9.14 -2.77 -0.96
C LEU A 34 8.49 -1.39 -1.10
N ILE A 35 7.38 -1.12 -0.41
CA ILE A 35 6.67 0.16 -0.47
C ILE A 35 7.56 1.32 -0.01
N PHE A 36 8.23 1.19 1.14
CA PHE A 36 9.16 2.21 1.62
C PHE A 36 10.35 2.42 0.69
N LYS A 37 10.92 1.34 0.12
CA LYS A 37 12.03 1.44 -0.84
C LYS A 37 11.59 2.17 -2.11
N THR A 38 10.43 1.82 -2.65
CA THR A 38 9.85 2.49 -3.83
C THR A 38 9.71 3.98 -3.57
N ALA A 39 9.08 4.38 -2.46
CA ALA A 39 8.90 5.78 -2.11
C ALA A 39 10.22 6.57 -2.05
N LYS A 40 11.27 6.00 -1.44
CA LYS A 40 12.60 6.63 -1.38
C LYS A 40 13.22 6.89 -2.75
N THR A 41 12.88 6.07 -3.74
CA THR A 41 13.42 6.16 -5.11
C THR A 41 12.51 6.89 -6.09
N THR A 42 11.28 7.24 -5.70
CA THR A 42 10.30 7.89 -6.58
C THR A 42 10.26 9.39 -6.31
N LYS A 43 10.68 10.18 -7.30
CA LYS A 43 10.68 11.65 -7.22
C LYS A 43 9.27 12.18 -6.95
N GLY A 44 9.16 13.15 -6.03
CA GLY A 44 7.90 13.82 -5.69
C GLY A 44 7.05 13.10 -4.63
N VAL A 45 7.42 11.90 -4.18
CA VAL A 45 6.68 11.16 -3.15
C VAL A 45 6.95 11.69 -1.74
N GLY A 46 8.21 12.01 -1.42
CA GLY A 46 8.62 12.42 -0.08
C GLY A 46 8.62 11.26 0.93
N ALA A 47 8.61 11.57 2.23
CA ALA A 47 8.55 10.54 3.26
C ALA A 47 7.14 9.96 3.37
N LEU A 48 7.03 8.63 3.43
CA LEU A 48 5.76 7.98 3.72
C LEU A 48 5.44 8.04 5.20
N GLN A 49 4.19 8.36 5.51
CA GLN A 49 3.62 8.08 6.82
C GLN A 49 2.96 6.70 6.78
N GLU A 50 3.37 5.82 7.69
CA GLU A 50 2.70 4.55 7.95
C GLU A 50 1.63 4.75 9.04
N THR A 51 0.43 4.29 8.77
CA THR A 51 -0.74 4.40 9.64
C THR A 51 -1.50 3.09 9.69
N SER A 52 -2.49 3.00 10.58
CA SER A 52 -3.49 1.92 10.55
C SER A 52 -4.84 2.50 10.12
N LYS A 53 -5.42 1.93 9.05
CA LYS A 53 -6.82 2.18 8.66
C LYS A 53 -7.53 0.84 8.64
N TRP A 54 -8.66 0.73 9.34
CA TRP A 54 -9.43 -0.52 9.44
C TRP A 54 -8.63 -1.71 9.99
N GLY A 55 -7.64 -1.46 10.84
CA GLY A 55 -6.75 -2.50 11.35
C GLY A 55 -5.70 -2.99 10.35
N GLN A 56 -5.51 -2.29 9.23
CA GLN A 56 -4.57 -2.66 8.16
C GLN A 56 -3.42 -1.66 8.04
N PRO A 57 -2.17 -2.12 7.81
CA PRO A 57 -1.06 -1.25 7.48
C PRO A 57 -1.37 -0.42 6.23
N SER A 58 -1.28 0.89 6.37
CA SER A 58 -1.63 1.87 5.35
C SER A 58 -0.49 2.87 5.18
N TYR A 59 -0.16 3.20 3.93
CA TYR A 59 0.94 4.07 3.58
C TYR A 59 0.40 5.26 2.81
N VAL A 60 0.69 6.45 3.31
CA VAL A 60 0.18 7.71 2.76
C VAL A 60 1.31 8.71 2.58
N THR A 61 1.22 9.50 1.52
CA THR A 61 2.12 10.61 1.26
C THR A 61 1.63 11.86 1.99
N ALA A 62 1.59 11.81 3.33
CA ALA A 62 0.99 12.87 4.15
C ALA A 62 1.71 14.22 4.00
N GLU A 63 3.02 14.18 3.78
CA GLU A 63 3.86 15.38 3.60
C GLU A 63 3.59 16.07 2.25
N THR A 64 3.55 15.31 1.16
CA THR A 64 3.51 15.85 -0.21
C THR A 64 2.11 15.86 -0.82
N GLY A 65 1.20 15.02 -0.32
CA GLY A 65 -0.12 14.78 -0.91
C GLY A 65 -0.06 14.23 -2.35
N SER A 66 1.08 13.67 -2.77
CA SER A 66 1.36 13.31 -4.17
C SER A 66 0.56 12.12 -4.69
N GLY A 67 -0.02 11.30 -3.81
CA GLY A 67 -0.41 9.93 -4.14
C GLY A 67 -1.70 9.48 -3.47
N SER A 68 -2.20 8.34 -3.95
CA SER A 68 -3.30 7.60 -3.34
C SER A 68 -2.78 6.69 -2.22
N THR A 69 -3.63 6.39 -1.23
CA THR A 69 -3.28 5.48 -0.14
C THR A 69 -3.02 4.06 -0.67
N VAL A 70 -1.88 3.47 -0.30
CA VAL A 70 -1.59 2.03 -0.50
C VAL A 70 -1.81 1.30 0.82
N ARG A 71 -2.48 0.15 0.80
CA ARG A 71 -2.61 -0.71 1.98
C ARG A 71 -2.19 -2.13 1.68
N ILE A 72 -1.87 -2.90 2.71
CA ILE A 72 -1.61 -4.33 2.59
C ILE A 72 -2.40 -5.08 3.66
N ASP A 73 -2.89 -6.26 3.33
CA ASP A 73 -3.54 -7.13 4.32
C ASP A 73 -3.54 -8.60 3.85
N GLN A 74 -3.83 -9.51 4.77
CA GLN A 74 -4.26 -10.85 4.40
C GLN A 74 -5.64 -10.80 3.74
N VAL A 75 -5.82 -11.56 2.66
CA VAL A 75 -7.15 -11.73 2.06
C VAL A 75 -7.95 -12.69 2.95
N LYS A 76 -9.13 -12.32 3.41
CA LYS A 76 -10.01 -13.23 4.17
C LYS A 76 -11.18 -13.68 3.30
N PRO A 77 -11.58 -14.97 3.32
CA PRO A 77 -11.10 -16.06 4.18
C PRO A 77 -9.86 -16.83 3.68
N ALA A 78 -9.22 -16.41 2.58
CA ALA A 78 -8.07 -17.11 2.00
C ALA A 78 -6.82 -17.11 2.90
N ALA A 79 -6.52 -18.25 3.54
CA ALA A 79 -5.43 -18.32 4.52
C ALA A 79 -4.04 -18.06 3.92
N ASP A 80 -3.86 -18.27 2.62
CA ASP A 80 -2.60 -18.32 1.88
C ASP A 80 -2.40 -17.15 0.90
N GLN A 81 -3.25 -16.12 0.97
CA GLN A 81 -3.17 -14.99 0.06
C GLN A 81 -3.06 -13.65 0.81
N VAL A 82 -2.25 -12.74 0.28
CA VAL A 82 -2.18 -11.34 0.69
C VAL A 82 -2.53 -10.45 -0.48
N ALA A 83 -2.91 -9.21 -0.18
CA ALA A 83 -3.24 -8.24 -1.20
C ALA A 83 -2.58 -6.89 -0.94
N VAL A 84 -2.26 -6.21 -2.03
CA VAL A 84 -1.97 -4.77 -2.04
C VAL A 84 -3.24 -4.07 -2.48
N TYR A 85 -3.82 -3.26 -1.61
CA TYR A 85 -5.07 -2.54 -1.87
C TYR A 85 -4.82 -1.10 -2.26
N PHE A 86 -5.63 -0.64 -3.21
CA PHE A 86 -5.64 0.71 -3.75
C PHE A 86 -7.02 1.36 -3.58
N HIS A 87 -7.11 2.66 -3.85
CA HIS A 87 -8.38 3.38 -3.77
C HIS A 87 -9.27 3.05 -4.98
N CYS A 88 -10.47 2.50 -4.74
CA CYS A 88 -11.35 1.99 -5.80
C CYS A 88 -11.94 3.06 -6.74
N GLN A 89 -11.96 4.33 -6.33
CA GLN A 89 -12.42 5.45 -7.18
C GLN A 89 -11.28 6.05 -8.04
N THR A 90 -10.20 5.30 -8.24
CA THR A 90 -9.10 5.67 -9.13
C THR A 90 -9.03 4.68 -10.29
N ASN A 91 -8.40 5.05 -11.39
CA ASN A 91 -8.10 4.15 -12.50
C ASN A 91 -6.84 3.29 -12.27
N LEU A 92 -6.22 3.34 -11.08
CA LEU A 92 -4.94 2.68 -10.82
C LEU A 92 -4.94 1.20 -11.17
N VAL A 93 -5.95 0.45 -10.70
CA VAL A 93 -6.00 -1.01 -10.93
C VAL A 93 -6.28 -1.34 -12.40
N GLU A 94 -7.02 -0.50 -13.11
CA GLU A 94 -7.21 -0.63 -14.57
C GLU A 94 -5.89 -0.42 -15.31
N THR A 95 -5.19 0.68 -15.03
CA THR A 95 -3.84 0.95 -15.58
C THR A 95 -2.87 -0.17 -15.26
N PHE A 96 -2.93 -0.76 -14.06
CA PHE A 96 -2.06 -1.87 -13.71
C PHE A 96 -2.35 -3.11 -14.55
N ARG A 97 -3.62 -3.42 -14.83
CA ARG A 97 -3.99 -4.57 -15.66
C ARG A 97 -3.51 -4.43 -17.09
N GLU A 98 -3.52 -3.22 -17.63
CA GLU A 98 -2.99 -2.95 -18.97
C GLU A 98 -1.47 -3.14 -19.02
N LEU A 99 -0.75 -2.68 -17.99
CA LEU A 99 0.70 -2.78 -17.92
C LEU A 99 1.20 -4.18 -17.55
N TYR A 100 0.46 -4.91 -16.73
CA TYR A 100 0.86 -6.17 -16.11
C TYR A 100 -0.29 -7.20 -16.10
N PRO A 101 -0.76 -7.66 -17.27
CA PRO A 101 -1.88 -8.60 -17.38
C PRO A 101 -1.60 -9.96 -16.72
N GLU A 102 -0.32 -10.29 -16.47
CA GLU A 102 0.10 -11.51 -15.78
C GLU A 102 -0.14 -11.50 -14.27
N LEU A 103 -0.38 -10.33 -13.67
CA LEU A 103 -0.71 -10.23 -12.25
C LEU A 103 -2.16 -10.61 -11.99
N SER A 104 -2.42 -11.09 -10.77
CA SER A 104 -3.78 -11.38 -10.31
C SER A 104 -4.41 -10.17 -9.65
N TYR A 105 -5.68 -9.90 -9.96
CA TYR A 105 -6.41 -8.74 -9.46
C TYR A 105 -7.75 -9.14 -8.84
N SER A 106 -8.19 -8.39 -7.82
CA SER A 106 -9.53 -8.54 -7.25
C SER A 106 -10.33 -7.25 -7.44
N GLY A 107 -11.37 -7.33 -8.27
CA GLY A 107 -12.18 -6.18 -8.66
C GLY A 107 -11.29 -5.03 -9.13
N ASN A 108 -11.67 -3.79 -8.80
CA ASN A 108 -10.92 -2.57 -9.12
C ASN A 108 -10.06 -2.06 -7.96
N ARG A 109 -9.72 -2.90 -6.98
CA ARG A 109 -9.16 -2.42 -5.71
C ARG A 109 -7.92 -3.14 -5.21
N ALA A 110 -7.49 -4.25 -5.82
CA ALA A 110 -6.36 -5.01 -5.29
C ALA A 110 -5.56 -5.76 -6.34
N ILE A 111 -4.25 -5.91 -6.06
CA ILE A 111 -3.38 -6.95 -6.62
C ILE A 111 -3.32 -8.09 -5.59
N LEU A 112 -3.54 -9.32 -6.03
CA LEU A 112 -3.50 -10.54 -5.23
C LEU A 112 -2.14 -11.23 -5.35
N LEU A 113 -1.63 -11.75 -4.24
CA LEU A 113 -0.31 -12.38 -4.17
C LEU A 113 -0.36 -13.61 -3.27
N ASP A 114 0.14 -14.74 -3.76
CA ASP A 114 0.25 -15.95 -2.95
C ASP A 114 1.39 -15.82 -1.95
N VAL A 115 1.14 -16.26 -0.72
CA VAL A 115 2.11 -16.21 0.37
C VAL A 115 3.34 -17.09 0.08
N GLY A 116 3.14 -18.25 -0.55
CA GLY A 116 4.21 -19.20 -0.90
C GLY A 116 5.06 -18.80 -2.12
N SER A 117 4.55 -17.92 -2.98
CA SER A 117 5.23 -17.52 -4.23
C SER A 117 6.25 -16.40 -3.98
N LYS A 118 7.20 -16.20 -4.91
CA LYS A 118 8.06 -14.99 -4.87
C LYS A 118 7.24 -13.74 -5.19
N LEU A 119 7.68 -12.58 -4.69
CA LEU A 119 7.05 -11.31 -5.08
C LEU A 119 7.46 -10.94 -6.52
N PRO A 120 6.53 -10.53 -7.39
CA PRO A 120 6.84 -9.93 -8.69
C PRO A 120 7.33 -8.49 -8.48
N GLU A 121 8.53 -8.35 -7.92
CA GLU A 121 8.95 -7.10 -7.31
C GLU A 121 9.05 -5.92 -8.29
N ALA A 122 9.45 -6.16 -9.53
CA ALA A 122 9.56 -5.11 -10.54
C ALA A 122 8.19 -4.49 -10.85
N ALA A 123 7.20 -5.33 -11.16
CA ALA A 123 5.83 -4.89 -11.42
C ALA A 123 5.22 -4.21 -10.18
N LEU A 124 5.38 -4.79 -8.99
CA LEU A 124 4.88 -4.20 -7.74
C LEU A 124 5.51 -2.84 -7.44
N ARG A 125 6.83 -2.67 -7.67
CA ARG A 125 7.48 -1.37 -7.51
C ARG A 125 6.87 -0.33 -8.43
N HIS A 126 6.60 -0.69 -9.69
CA HIS A 126 5.99 0.23 -10.64
C HIS A 126 4.55 0.60 -10.25
N CYS A 127 3.70 -0.38 -9.91
CA CYS A 127 2.33 -0.13 -9.45
C CYS A 127 2.30 0.75 -8.19
N VAL A 128 3.19 0.48 -7.22
CA VAL A 128 3.29 1.31 -6.01
C VAL A 128 3.76 2.72 -6.35
N ALA A 129 4.76 2.90 -7.23
CA ALA A 129 5.21 4.24 -7.65
C ALA A 129 4.05 5.04 -8.27
N LEU A 130 3.32 4.45 -9.21
CA LEU A 130 2.14 5.06 -9.84
C LEU A 130 1.06 5.44 -8.81
N ALA A 131 0.80 4.57 -7.83
CA ALA A 131 -0.13 4.89 -6.76
C ALA A 131 0.35 6.08 -5.91
N LEU A 132 1.63 6.10 -5.54
CA LEU A 132 2.24 7.15 -4.71
C LEU A 132 2.44 8.49 -5.43
N THR A 133 2.36 8.53 -6.77
CA THR A 133 2.40 9.76 -7.58
C THR A 133 1.07 10.08 -8.26
N TYR A 134 -0.01 9.37 -7.94
CA TYR A 134 -1.30 9.48 -8.63
C TYR A 134 -1.83 10.92 -8.72
N HIS A 135 -1.86 11.67 -7.62
CA HIS A 135 -2.36 13.04 -7.61
C HIS A 135 -1.39 14.03 -8.26
N LEU A 136 -0.08 13.79 -8.14
CA LEU A 136 0.94 14.57 -8.82
C LEU A 136 0.78 14.48 -10.35
N ASN A 137 0.65 13.26 -10.86
CA ASN A 137 0.49 13.00 -12.30
C ASN A 137 -0.83 13.56 -12.83
N LYS A 138 -1.92 13.42 -12.06
CA LYS A 138 -3.23 13.98 -12.43
C LYS A 138 -3.23 15.51 -12.53
N LYS A 139 -2.50 16.21 -11.66
CA LYS A 139 -2.35 17.68 -11.73
C LYS A 139 -1.56 18.10 -12.98
N ALA A 140 -0.49 17.37 -13.30
CA ALA A 140 0.33 17.66 -14.48
C ALA A 140 -0.47 17.53 -15.79
N SER A 141 -1.28 16.48 -15.92
CA SER A 141 -2.13 16.26 -17.10
C SER A 141 -3.31 17.22 -17.25
N GLN A 142 -3.64 18.00 -16.21
CA GLN A 142 -4.69 19.03 -16.25
C GLN A 142 -4.15 20.43 -16.54
N THR A 143 -2.83 20.60 -16.45
CA THR A 143 -2.15 21.89 -16.66
C THR A 143 -1.49 21.97 -18.05
N SER A 144 -1.58 20.90 -18.84
CA SER A 144 -1.11 20.80 -20.22
C SER A 144 -2.29 20.83 -21.18
#